data_AF-A0A9P0IX18-F1
#
_entry.id   AF-A0A9P0IX18-F1
#
_cell.length_a   1.000
_cell.length_b   1.000
_cell.length_c   1.000
_cell.angle_alpha   90.00
_cell.angle_beta   90.00
_cell.angle_gamma   90.00
#
_symmetry.space_group_name_H-M   'P 1'
#
loop_
_entity.id
_entity.type
_entity.pdbx_description
1 polymer ?
#
loop_
_entity_poly.entity_id
_entity_poly.type
_entity_poly.pdbx_seq_one_letter_code
_entity_poly.pdbx_strand_id
1 'polypeptide(L)'
;MSNTLRNLFGRHRLPLASTVLTTYLRQTNEPPWTSFFVKYSSVIDDQRGRSHFNWKIGDSNYHVLRSGCFPYIKYHCTKRPYEDLRLDDQLFNILKIVNLGEQPTT
;
A
#
# COMPACT_ATOMS: atom_id res chain seq x y z
N MET A 1 24.50 20.00 -13.09
CA MET A 1 24.17 19.63 -11.70
C MET A 1 23.29 18.39 -11.73
N SER A 2 23.78 17.29 -11.17
CA SER A 2 23.25 15.93 -11.36
C SER A 2 21.78 15.76 -10.98
N ASN A 3 21.00 15.02 -11.78
CA ASN A 3 19.60 14.63 -11.54
C ASN A 3 19.37 14.00 -10.16
N THR A 4 20.42 13.49 -9.52
CA THR A 4 20.43 12.97 -8.14
C THR A 4 19.97 13.99 -7.11
N LEU A 5 20.35 15.27 -7.23
CA LEU A 5 19.95 16.29 -6.25
C LEU A 5 18.49 16.71 -6.41
N ARG A 6 17.94 16.75 -7.64
CA ARG A 6 16.50 17.02 -7.87
C ARG A 6 15.61 15.93 -7.27
N ASN A 7 16.04 14.67 -7.31
CA ASN A 7 15.30 13.55 -6.71
C ASN A 7 15.28 13.60 -5.18
N LEU A 8 16.34 14.11 -4.54
CA LEU A 8 16.40 14.25 -3.08
C LEU A 8 15.38 15.29 -2.57
N PHE A 9 15.33 16.46 -3.22
CA PHE A 9 14.38 17.53 -2.85
C PHE A 9 12.94 17.30 -3.37
N GLY A 10 12.76 16.46 -4.39
CA GLY A 10 11.46 16.12 -4.96
C GLY A 10 10.66 15.08 -4.18
N ARG A 11 11.33 14.18 -3.44
CA ARG A 11 10.66 13.12 -2.64
C ARG A 11 9.74 13.70 -1.57
N HIS A 12 10.09 14.84 -0.97
CA HIS A 12 9.29 15.50 0.07
C HIS A 12 7.94 16.06 -0.42
N ARG A 13 7.69 16.07 -1.74
CA ARG A 13 6.42 16.48 -2.36
C ARG A 13 5.53 15.32 -2.80
N LEU A 14 6.01 14.09 -2.72
CA LEU A 14 5.21 12.93 -3.10
C LEU A 14 4.12 12.68 -2.05
N PRO A 15 2.90 12.31 -2.45
CA PRO A 15 1.88 11.93 -1.48
C PRO A 15 2.27 10.62 -0.78
N LEU A 16 1.78 10.46 0.45
CA LEU A 16 1.86 9.19 1.17
C LEU A 16 1.00 8.13 0.44
N ALA A 17 1.46 6.89 0.46
CA ALA A 17 0.71 5.76 -0.11
C ALA A 17 -0.66 5.61 0.58
N SER A 18 -0.73 5.85 1.89
CA SER A 18 -1.99 5.94 2.65
C SER A 18 -2.95 7.01 2.16
N THR A 19 -2.44 8.20 1.81
CA THR A 19 -3.23 9.30 1.26
C THR A 19 -3.81 8.92 -0.09
N VAL A 20 -3.01 8.28 -0.95
CA VAL A 20 -3.47 7.78 -2.27
C VAL A 20 -4.56 6.73 -2.10
N LEU A 21 -4.35 5.73 -1.23
CA LEU A 21 -5.35 4.71 -0.92
C LEU A 21 -6.68 5.31 -0.43
N THR A 22 -6.60 6.22 0.54
CA THR A 22 -7.79 6.87 1.12
C THR A 22 -8.52 7.71 0.09
N THR A 23 -7.78 8.50 -0.69
CA THR A 23 -8.37 9.39 -1.70
C THR A 23 -9.04 8.56 -2.80
N TYR A 24 -8.40 7.49 -3.26
CA TYR A 24 -8.95 6.59 -4.26
C TYR A 24 -10.25 5.93 -3.79
N LEU A 25 -10.29 5.39 -2.58
CA LEU A 25 -11.49 4.76 -2.02
C LEU A 25 -12.65 5.75 -1.86
N ARG A 26 -12.37 7.00 -1.44
CA ARG A 26 -13.38 8.06 -1.38
C ARG A 26 -13.89 8.46 -2.77
N GLN A 27 -12.99 8.68 -3.72
CA GLN A 27 -13.34 9.09 -5.09
C GLN A 27 -14.16 8.04 -5.84
N THR A 28 -14.01 6.77 -5.46
CA THR A 28 -14.76 5.64 -6.04
C THR A 28 -16.07 5.36 -5.32
N ASN A 29 -16.52 6.26 -4.42
CA ASN A 29 -17.71 6.11 -3.59
C ASN A 29 -17.70 4.83 -2.74
N GLU A 30 -16.53 4.45 -2.22
CA GLU A 30 -16.34 3.31 -1.34
C GLU A 30 -16.96 2.02 -1.92
N PRO A 31 -16.42 1.46 -3.01
CA PRO A 31 -16.99 0.27 -3.66
C PRO A 31 -16.88 -0.96 -2.75
N PRO A 32 -17.73 -1.99 -2.91
CA PRO A 32 -17.67 -3.21 -2.12
C PRO A 32 -16.33 -3.97 -2.29
N TRP A 33 -15.72 -3.88 -3.47
CA TRP A 33 -14.40 -4.42 -3.77
C TRP A 33 -13.72 -3.55 -4.83
N THR A 34 -12.39 -3.45 -4.78
CA THR A 34 -11.59 -2.78 -5.82
C THR A 34 -10.13 -3.23 -5.77
N SER A 35 -9.42 -3.09 -6.88
CA SER A 35 -7.96 -3.29 -6.94
C SER A 35 -7.32 -2.27 -7.86
N PHE A 36 -6.14 -1.77 -7.49
CA PHE A 36 -5.41 -0.79 -8.27
C PHE A 36 -3.90 -0.86 -7.99
N PHE A 37 -3.13 -0.20 -8.84
CA PHE A 37 -1.66 -0.17 -8.77
C PHE A 37 -1.17 1.25 -8.55
N VAL A 38 -0.12 1.39 -7.73
CA VAL A 38 0.56 2.66 -7.47
C VAL A 38 2.05 2.46 -7.70
N LYS A 39 2.67 3.29 -8.55
CA LYS A 39 4.10 3.17 -8.83
C LYS A 39 4.92 3.60 -7.61
N TYR A 40 5.93 2.81 -7.21
CA TYR A 40 6.79 3.15 -6.06
C TYR A 40 7.46 4.53 -6.21
N SER A 41 7.82 4.92 -7.42
CA SER A 41 8.46 6.23 -7.68
C SER A 41 7.53 7.43 -7.53
N SER A 42 6.23 7.21 -7.32
CA SER A 42 5.20 8.27 -7.30
C SER A 42 4.65 8.55 -5.91
N VAL A 43 5.06 7.78 -4.90
CA VAL A 43 4.59 7.90 -3.51
C VAL A 43 5.71 7.71 -2.51
N ILE A 44 5.52 8.22 -1.29
CA ILE A 44 6.25 7.75 -0.11
C ILE A 44 5.48 6.56 0.47
N ASP A 45 6.10 5.37 0.52
CA ASP A 45 5.47 4.16 1.07
C ASP A 45 5.54 4.14 2.60
N ASP A 46 4.54 4.75 3.23
CA ASP A 46 4.33 4.79 4.68
C ASP A 46 3.61 3.56 5.25
N GLN A 47 3.25 2.61 4.38
CA GLN A 47 2.57 1.38 4.75
C GLN A 47 3.50 0.16 4.63
N ARG A 48 4.80 0.38 4.38
CA ARG A 48 5.79 -0.68 4.16
C ARG A 48 5.81 -1.66 5.33
N GLY A 49 5.95 -2.94 5.03
CA GLY A 49 5.90 -4.02 6.02
C GLY A 49 4.49 -4.49 6.39
N ARG A 50 3.44 -3.75 5.98
CA ARG A 50 2.05 -4.21 6.11
C ARG A 50 1.61 -4.92 4.83
N SER A 51 1.30 -6.19 4.95
CA SER A 51 0.83 -7.07 3.90
C SER A 51 -0.69 -7.17 3.88
N HIS A 52 -1.33 -7.35 5.04
CA HIS A 52 -2.77 -7.49 5.17
C HIS A 52 -3.28 -6.72 6.38
N PHE A 53 -4.14 -5.72 6.19
CA PHE A 53 -4.56 -4.85 7.27
C PHE A 53 -5.92 -4.20 7.09
N ASN A 54 -6.51 -3.77 8.21
CA ASN A 54 -7.70 -2.95 8.22
C ASN A 54 -7.39 -1.49 7.84
N TRP A 55 -8.22 -0.92 6.98
CA TRP A 55 -8.18 0.48 6.57
C TRP A 55 -9.56 1.11 6.75
N LYS A 56 -9.69 1.96 7.78
CA LYS A 56 -10.93 2.68 8.08
C LYS A 56 -11.04 3.90 7.18
N ILE A 57 -12.19 4.06 6.53
CA ILE A 57 -12.50 5.24 5.73
C ILE A 57 -13.96 5.62 5.88
N GLY A 58 -14.23 6.84 6.38
CA GLY A 58 -15.59 7.25 6.73
C GLY A 58 -16.24 6.20 7.64
N ASP A 59 -17.41 5.70 7.22
CA ASP A 59 -18.15 4.66 7.92
C ASP A 59 -17.78 3.23 7.49
N SER A 60 -17.04 3.05 6.39
CA SER A 60 -16.58 1.74 5.91
C SER A 60 -15.24 1.31 6.52
N ASN A 61 -15.04 0.00 6.63
CA ASN A 61 -13.73 -0.61 6.86
C ASN A 61 -13.36 -1.48 5.65
N TYR A 62 -12.08 -1.48 5.29
CA TYR A 62 -11.54 -2.29 4.22
C TYR A 62 -10.49 -3.23 4.76
N HIS A 63 -10.57 -4.49 4.34
CA HIS A 63 -9.41 -5.39 4.39
C HIS A 63 -8.56 -5.10 3.16
N VAL A 64 -7.34 -4.63 3.40
CA VAL A 64 -6.39 -4.24 2.37
C VAL A 64 -5.27 -5.26 2.32
N LEU A 65 -5.16 -5.96 1.20
CA LEU A 65 -4.06 -6.86 0.89
C LEU A 65 -3.11 -6.18 -0.09
N ARG A 66 -1.87 -5.97 0.35
CA ARG A 66 -0.76 -5.44 -0.45
C ARG A 66 0.09 -6.60 -0.96
N SER A 67 0.14 -6.76 -2.29
CA SER A 67 1.01 -7.75 -2.93
C SER A 67 2.22 -7.09 -3.61
N GLY A 68 3.34 -7.82 -3.65
CA GLY A 68 4.53 -7.39 -4.40
C GLY A 68 4.25 -7.43 -5.90
N CYS A 69 4.53 -6.34 -6.62
CA CYS A 69 4.43 -6.26 -8.07
C CYS A 69 5.39 -5.19 -8.60
N PHE A 70 6.70 -5.33 -8.32
CA PHE A 70 7.68 -4.32 -8.72
C PHE A 70 7.57 -4.00 -10.23
N PRO A 71 7.50 -2.71 -10.65
CA PRO A 71 7.78 -1.47 -9.90
C PRO A 71 6.55 -0.79 -9.23
N TYR A 72 5.50 -1.55 -8.94
CA TYR A 72 4.24 -1.09 -8.36
C TYR A 72 3.93 -1.72 -6.98
N ILE A 73 3.17 -0.97 -6.20
CA ILE A 73 2.38 -1.46 -5.07
C ILE A 73 1.02 -1.86 -5.63
N LYS A 74 0.62 -3.12 -5.46
CA LYS A 74 -0.72 -3.57 -5.79
C LYS A 74 -1.58 -3.57 -4.54
N TYR A 75 -2.72 -2.90 -4.62
CA TYR A 75 -3.76 -2.90 -3.60
C TYR A 75 -4.92 -3.78 -4.03
N HIS A 76 -5.35 -4.68 -3.14
CA HIS A 76 -6.65 -5.32 -3.21
C HIS A 76 -7.43 -4.89 -1.97
N CYS A 77 -8.57 -4.26 -2.19
CA CYS A 77 -9.40 -3.69 -1.12
C CYS A 77 -10.76 -4.37 -1.16
N THR A 78 -11.19 -4.96 -0.05
CA THR A 78 -12.54 -5.52 0.11
C THR A 78 -13.21 -4.88 1.32
N LYS A 79 -14.41 -4.31 1.13
CA LYS A 79 -15.18 -3.70 2.20
C LYS A 79 -15.69 -4.80 3.13
N ARG A 80 -15.27 -4.77 4.39
CA ARG A 80 -15.60 -5.80 5.40
C ARG A 80 -15.61 -5.22 6.81
N PRO A 81 -16.34 -5.83 7.76
CA PRO A 81 -16.20 -5.50 9.17
C PRO A 81 -14.75 -5.56 9.65
N TYR A 82 -14.46 -4.87 10.75
CA TYR A 82 -13.14 -4.95 11.37
C TYR A 82 -12.88 -6.37 11.86
N GLU A 83 -11.72 -6.94 11.52
CA GLU A 83 -11.28 -8.26 11.97
C GLU A 83 -9.82 -8.21 12.42
N ASP A 84 -9.39 -9.12 13.29
CA ASP A 84 -7.99 -9.21 13.67
C ASP A 84 -7.16 -9.90 12.58
N LEU A 85 -6.50 -9.10 11.74
CA LEU A 85 -5.70 -9.57 10.60
C LEU A 85 -4.21 -9.77 10.94
N ARG A 86 -3.82 -9.70 12.22
CA ARG A 86 -2.40 -9.75 12.62
C ARG A 86 -1.71 -11.05 12.22
N LEU A 87 -2.40 -12.19 12.38
CA LEU A 87 -1.87 -13.50 12.03
C LEU A 87 -1.66 -13.63 10.51
N ASP A 88 -2.63 -13.17 9.72
CA ASP A 88 -2.52 -13.17 8.27
C ASP A 88 -1.36 -12.27 7.80
N ASP A 89 -1.23 -11.08 8.37
CA ASP A 89 -0.14 -10.15 8.06
C ASP A 89 1.23 -10.76 8.35
N GLN A 90 1.37 -11.41 9.51
CA GLN A 90 2.58 -12.12 9.91
C GLN A 90 2.88 -13.29 8.96
N LEU A 91 1.88 -14.11 8.63
CA LEU A 91 2.04 -15.21 7.70
C LEU A 91 2.53 -14.72 6.34
N PHE A 92 1.90 -13.69 5.77
CA PHE A 92 2.34 -13.13 4.49
C PHE A 92 3.74 -12.53 4.55
N ASN A 93 4.12 -11.90 5.66
CA ASN A 93 5.47 -11.38 5.86
C ASN A 93 6.50 -12.51 5.97
N ILE A 94 6.22 -13.59 6.70
CA ILE A 94 7.07 -14.79 6.77
C ILE A 94 7.24 -15.42 5.38
N LEU A 95 6.13 -15.59 4.64
CA LEU A 95 6.16 -16.16 3.29
C LEU A 95 7.01 -15.32 2.32
N LYS A 96 7.00 -13.99 2.45
CA LYS A 96 7.88 -13.12 1.65
C LYS A 96 9.36 -13.37 1.95
N ILE A 97 9.72 -13.54 3.22
CA ILE A 97 11.10 -13.83 3.65
C ILE A 97 11.54 -15.20 3.14
N VAL A 98 10.73 -16.24 3.33
CA VAL A 98 11.02 -17.61 2.90
C VAL A 98 11.23 -17.68 1.38
N ASN A 99 10.43 -16.94 0.60
CA ASN A 99 10.52 -16.94 -0.85
C ASN A 99 11.61 -16.01 -1.43
N LEU A 100 12.53 -15.48 -0.60
CA LEU A 100 13.52 -14.47 -1.02
C LEU A 100 12.86 -13.28 -1.75
N GLY A 101 11.65 -12.92 -1.34
CA GLY A 101 10.91 -11.80 -1.90
C GLY A 101 11.56 -10.49 -1.50
N GLU A 102 12.62 -10.11 -2.19
CA GLU A 102 13.31 -8.82 -2.11
C GLU A 102 12.26 -7.70 -2.15
N GLN A 103 11.98 -7.09 -1.00
CA GLN A 103 11.22 -5.84 -0.97
C GLN A 103 12.12 -4.78 -1.62
N PRO A 104 11.65 -4.02 -2.63
CA PRO A 104 12.49 -3.05 -3.31
C PRO A 104 13.13 -2.09 -2.31
N THR A 105 14.44 -2.17 -2.17
CA THR A 105 15.25 -1.20 -1.42
C THR A 105 15.35 0.05 -2.28
N THR A 106 14.46 1.02 -2.04
CA THR A 106 14.52 2.36 -2.64
C THR A 106 15.73 3.16 -2.20
#